data_AF-K9YIY0-F1
#
_entry.id   AF-K9YIY0-F1
#
_cell.length_a   1.000
_cell.length_b   1.000
_cell.length_c   1.000
_cell.angle_alpha   90.00
_cell.angle_beta   90.00
_cell.angle_gamma   90.00
#
_symmetry.space_group_name_H-M   'P 1'
#
loop_
_entity.id
_entity.type
_entity.pdbx_description
1 polymer ?
#
loop_
_entity_poly.entity_id
_entity_poly.type
_entity_poly.pdbx_seq_one_letter_code
_entity_poly.pdbx_strand_id
1 'polypeptide(L)'
;MSVTNKSNLSQKVLNSIPKILDPTMLRAAREIYETYCKFHVTLESPPLGVAIDKKTYHGQLIFSKQPILLPWENFIPIHQITSDYKK
;
A
#
# COMPACT_ATOMS: atom_id res chain seq x y z
N MET A 1 31.30 -29.40 12.59
CA MET A 1 30.38 -29.10 11.47
C MET A 1 29.11 -28.49 12.04
N SER A 2 28.90 -27.18 11.87
CA SER A 2 27.63 -26.53 12.19
C SER A 2 27.28 -25.62 11.01
N VAL A 3 26.35 -26.08 10.18
CA VAL A 3 25.86 -25.35 9.01
C VAL A 3 24.75 -24.43 9.49
N THR A 4 25.08 -23.15 9.72
CA THR A 4 24.10 -22.15 10.14
C THR A 4 23.34 -21.64 8.90
N ASN A 5 22.05 -21.95 8.85
CA ASN A 5 21.11 -21.62 7.76
C ASN A 5 21.01 -20.10 7.50
N LYS A 6 21.49 -19.66 6.34
CA LYS A 6 21.44 -18.27 5.82
C LYS A 6 20.08 -17.86 5.20
N SER A 7 19.01 -18.61 5.39
CA SER A 7 17.76 -18.41 4.63
C SER A 7 16.77 -17.37 5.17
N ASN A 8 16.94 -16.83 6.38
CA ASN A 8 15.98 -15.88 6.97
C ASN A 8 16.31 -14.40 6.73
N LEU A 9 17.50 -14.08 6.19
CA LEU A 9 17.92 -12.68 5.98
C LEU A 9 17.38 -12.09 4.66
N SER A 10 17.03 -12.94 3.68
CA SER A 10 16.61 -12.48 2.35
C SER A 10 15.13 -12.06 2.30
N GLN A 11 14.23 -12.73 3.02
CA GLN A 11 12.82 -12.33 3.08
C GLN A 11 12.63 -10.96 3.78
N LYS A 12 13.42 -10.67 4.83
CA LYS A 12 13.26 -9.43 5.59
C LYS A 12 13.75 -8.19 4.80
N VAL A 13 14.79 -8.36 3.98
CA VAL A 13 15.34 -7.28 3.15
C VAL A 13 14.48 -7.02 1.91
N LEU A 14 13.96 -8.08 1.26
CA LEU A 14 13.05 -7.92 0.10
C LEU A 14 11.71 -7.28 0.47
N ASN A 15 11.25 -7.41 1.72
CA ASN A 15 10.04 -6.72 2.21
C ASN A 15 10.28 -5.23 2.54
N SER A 16 11.54 -4.78 2.55
CA SER A 16 11.93 -3.38 2.83
C SER A 16 12.36 -2.61 1.59
N ILE A 17 12.59 -3.31 0.48
CA ILE A 17 12.73 -2.67 -0.82
C ILE A 17 11.30 -2.33 -1.25
N PRO A 18 10.96 -1.07 -1.52
CA PRO A 18 9.69 -0.74 -2.13
C PRO A 18 9.69 -1.48 -3.47
N LYS A 19 9.00 -2.63 -3.51
CA LYS A 19 8.75 -3.39 -4.72
C LYS A 19 8.22 -2.36 -5.70
N ILE A 20 9.04 -2.01 -6.71
CA ILE A 20 8.83 -0.87 -7.61
C ILE A 20 7.35 -0.85 -7.95
N LEU A 21 6.65 0.04 -7.27
CA LEU A 21 5.20 0.05 -7.31
C LEU A 21 4.87 0.69 -8.63
N ASP A 22 4.04 0.04 -9.44
CA ASP A 22 3.67 0.59 -10.73
C ASP A 22 3.18 2.04 -10.51
N PRO A 23 3.82 3.04 -11.14
CA PRO A 23 3.46 4.44 -10.96
C PRO A 23 1.98 4.70 -11.28
N THR A 24 1.38 3.88 -12.14
CA THR A 24 -0.04 3.95 -12.49
C THR A 24 -0.92 3.54 -11.30
N MET A 25 -0.56 2.46 -10.60
CA MET A 25 -1.26 2.05 -9.38
C MET A 25 -1.13 3.08 -8.27
N LEU A 26 0.06 3.65 -8.10
CA LEU A 26 0.30 4.66 -7.06
C LEU A 26 -0.53 5.92 -7.34
N ARG A 27 -0.61 6.33 -8.60
CA ARG A 27 -1.48 7.42 -9.04
C ARG A 27 -2.96 7.14 -8.76
N ALA A 28 -3.45 5.96 -9.13
CA ALA A 28 -4.86 5.62 -8.90
C ALA A 28 -5.20 5.53 -7.41
N ALA A 29 -4.31 4.98 -6.58
CA ALA A 29 -4.48 4.99 -5.13
C ALA A 29 -4.48 6.41 -4.54
N ARG A 30 -3.69 7.33 -5.12
CA ARG A 30 -3.74 8.74 -4.78
C ARG A 30 -5.10 9.35 -5.13
N GLU A 31 -5.62 9.12 -6.32
CA GLU A 31 -6.93 9.66 -6.74
C GLU A 31 -8.04 9.20 -5.78
N ILE A 32 -8.01 7.94 -5.33
CA ILE A 32 -8.94 7.41 -4.32
C ILE A 32 -8.77 8.13 -2.98
N TYR A 33 -7.54 8.31 -2.49
CA TYR A 33 -7.27 9.00 -1.24
C TYR A 33 -7.66 10.48 -1.27
N GLU A 34 -7.36 11.19 -2.36
CA GLU A 34 -7.75 12.57 -2.56
C GLU A 34 -9.27 12.74 -2.58
N THR A 35 -9.98 11.80 -3.21
CA THR A 35 -11.44 11.78 -3.22
C THR A 35 -11.99 11.71 -1.80
N TYR A 36 -11.43 10.84 -0.95
CA TYR A 36 -11.76 10.80 0.48
C TYR A 36 -11.51 12.12 1.20
N CYS A 37 -10.34 12.74 0.98
CA CYS A 37 -10.02 14.03 1.57
C CYS A 37 -10.98 15.15 1.12
N LYS A 38 -11.36 15.18 -0.17
CA LYS A 38 -12.28 16.17 -0.75
C LYS A 38 -13.68 16.09 -0.15
N PHE A 39 -14.14 14.88 0.17
CA PHE A 39 -15.42 14.69 0.84
C PHE A 39 -15.38 14.99 2.34
N HIS A 40 -14.25 15.49 2.87
CA HIS A 40 -14.06 15.92 4.25
C HIS A 40 -14.66 14.95 5.27
N VAL A 41 -14.49 13.64 5.04
CA VAL A 41 -15.01 12.64 5.96
C VAL A 41 -14.14 12.71 7.21
N THR A 42 -14.66 13.38 8.23
CA THR A 42 -14.02 13.53 9.54
C THR A 42 -14.24 12.22 10.29
N LEU A 43 -13.70 11.12 9.77
CA LEU A 43 -13.73 9.84 10.47
C LEU A 43 -12.79 9.92 11.67
N GLU A 44 -13.19 9.29 12.77
CA GLU A 44 -12.39 9.19 14.00
C GLU A 44 -11.02 8.53 13.75
N SER A 45 -10.89 7.76 12.67
CA SER A 45 -9.64 7.10 12.28
C SER A 45 -9.33 7.34 10.81
N PRO A 46 -8.12 7.83 10.48
CA PRO A 46 -7.70 7.96 9.09
C PRO A 46 -7.56 6.58 8.44
N PRO A 47 -7.70 6.49 7.11
CA PRO A 47 -7.41 5.25 6.39
C PRO A 47 -5.93 4.87 6.59
N LEU A 48 -5.68 3.57 6.68
CA LEU A 48 -4.33 3.01 6.78
C LEU A 48 -3.68 2.86 5.41
N GLY A 49 -4.49 2.70 4.37
CA GLY A 49 -4.03 2.62 2.98
C GLY A 49 -5.18 2.41 2.01
N VAL A 50 -4.82 2.08 0.78
CA VAL A 50 -5.74 1.75 -0.31
C VAL A 50 -5.42 0.35 -0.81
N ALA A 51 -6.42 -0.52 -0.87
CA ALA A 51 -6.33 -1.77 -1.62
C ALA A 51 -6.70 -1.46 -3.07
N ILE A 52 -5.84 -1.81 -4.02
CA ILE A 52 -6.05 -1.54 -5.45
C ILE A 52 -5.86 -2.80 -6.28
N ASP A 53 -6.75 -3.04 -7.24
CA ASP A 53 -6.62 -4.11 -8.21
C ASP A 53 -5.54 -3.73 -9.25
N LYS A 54 -4.61 -4.66 -9.52
CA LYS A 54 -3.48 -4.45 -10.43
C LYS A 54 -3.88 -4.26 -11.91
N LYS A 55 -5.08 -4.71 -12.30
CA LYS A 55 -5.57 -4.70 -13.70
C LYS A 55 -6.51 -3.54 -13.96
N THR A 56 -7.44 -3.30 -13.04
CA THR A 56 -8.46 -2.26 -13.23
C THR A 56 -8.09 -0.93 -12.59
N TYR A 57 -7.09 -0.91 -11.70
CA TYR A 57 -6.73 0.24 -10.87
C TYR A 57 -7.88 0.73 -9.97
N HIS A 58 -8.95 -0.05 -9.86
CA HIS A 58 -10.03 0.24 -8.93
C HIS A 58 -9.64 -0.25 -7.55
N GLY A 59 -10.10 0.45 -6.54
CA GLY A 59 -9.69 0.16 -5.18
C GLY A 59 -10.60 0.76 -4.14
N GLN A 60 -10.26 0.45 -2.89
CA GLN A 60 -11.01 0.89 -1.73
C GLN A 60 -10.06 1.27 -0.59
N LEU A 61 -10.53 2.19 0.24
CA LEU A 61 -9.82 2.61 1.44
C LEU A 61 -9.92 1.51 2.50
N ILE A 62 -8.78 1.22 3.10
CA ILE A 62 -8.65 0.25 4.17
C ILE A 62 -8.45 1.03 5.47
N PHE A 63 -9.34 0.80 6.42
CA PHE A 63 -9.26 1.35 7.78
C PHE A 63 -8.85 0.29 8.81
N SER A 64 -8.87 -0.99 8.43
CA SER A 64 -8.54 -2.11 9.32
C SER A 64 -7.03 -2.37 9.37
N LYS A 65 -6.51 -2.63 10.57
CA LYS A 65 -5.08 -2.96 10.78
C LYS A 65 -4.63 -4.22 10.03
N GLN A 66 -5.57 -5.11 9.73
CA GLN A 66 -5.33 -6.34 9.00
C GLN A 66 -6.31 -6.42 7.82
N PRO A 67 -5.97 -5.78 6.68
CA PRO A 67 -6.80 -5.87 5.49
C PRO A 67 -6.88 -7.28 4.96
N ILE A 68 -8.07 -7.68 4.53
CA ILE A 68 -8.26 -8.87 3.69
C ILE A 68 -8.10 -8.37 2.25
N LEU A 69 -7.01 -8.80 1.61
CA LEU A 69 -6.72 -8.47 0.22
C LEU A 69 -7.04 -9.66 -0.66
N LEU A 70 -7.63 -9.39 -1.82
CA LEU A 70 -7.77 -10.38 -2.86
C LEU A 70 -6.40 -10.69 -3.50
N PRO A 71 -6.24 -11.87 -4.15
CA PRO A 71 -4.95 -12.26 -4.74
C PRO A 71 -4.39 -11.27 -5.79
N TRP A 72 -5.27 -10.55 -6.49
CA TRP A 72 -4.96 -9.55 -7.52
C TRP A 72 -4.86 -8.14 -6.97
N GLU A 73 -5.26 -7.92 -5.72
CA GLU A 73 -5.12 -6.62 -5.09
C GLU A 73 -3.70 -6.41 -4.58
N ASN A 74 -3.33 -5.15 -4.49
CA ASN A 74 -2.14 -4.69 -3.81
C ASN A 74 -2.55 -3.66 -2.78
N PHE A 75 -2.01 -3.78 -1.57
CA PHE A 75 -2.20 -2.76 -0.55
C PHE A 75 -1.11 -1.70 -0.69
N ILE A 76 -1.53 -0.45 -0.76
CA ILE A 76 -0.67 0.73 -0.83
C ILE A 76 -0.91 1.53 0.46
N PRO A 77 0.06 1.55 1.38
CA PRO A 77 -0.04 2.36 2.59
C PRO A 77 -0.15 3.85 2.31
N ILE A 78 -0.88 4.60 3.15
CA ILE A 78 -1.02 6.06 2.97
C ILE A 78 0.34 6.77 2.93
N HIS A 79 1.31 6.34 3.73
CA HIS A 79 2.62 6.98 3.75
C HIS A 79 3.32 6.97 2.38
N GLN A 80 3.08 5.94 1.54
CA GLN A 80 3.61 5.88 0.16
C GLN A 80 2.85 6.79 -0.80
N ILE A 81 1.54 6.97 -0.58
CA ILE A 81 0.70 7.84 -1.39
C ILE A 81 1.08 9.32 -1.15
N THR A 82 1.39 9.65 0.10
CA THR A 82 1.79 11.00 0.53
C THR A 82 3.27 11.29 0.32
N SER A 83 4.17 10.29 0.36
CA SER A 83 5.63 10.52 0.28
C SER A 83 6.12 11.08 -1.05
N ASP A 84 5.42 10.77 -2.13
CA ASP A 84 5.71 11.30 -3.48
C ASP A 84 5.30 12.78 -3.63
N TYR A 85 4.77 13.40 -2.57
CA TYR A 85 4.50 14.83 -2.50
C TYR A 85 5.76 15.60 -2.08
N LYS A 86 6.83 15.52 -2.89
CA LYS A 86 7.86 16.58 -2.91
C LYS A 86 7.61 17.43 -4.14
N LYS A 87 6.88 18.52 -3.94
CA LYS A 87 6.78 19.63 -4.89
C LYS A 87 8.06 20.46 -4.86
#